data_AF-A0A6G9XP75-F1
#
_entry.id   AF-A0A6G9XP75-F1
#
_cell.length_a   1.000
_cell.length_b   1.000
_cell.length_c   1.000
_cell.angle_alpha   90.00
_cell.angle_beta   90.00
_cell.angle_gamma   90.00
#
_symmetry.space_group_name_H-M   'P 1'
#
loop_
_entity.id
_entity.type
_entity.pdbx_description
1 polymer ?
#
loop_
_entity_poly.entity_id
_entity_poly.type
_entity_poly.pdbx_seq_one_letter_code
_entity_poly.pdbx_strand_id
1 'polypeptide(L)' 'MTVPEDVAATLDQWVQTGVIESVSQFVADTVTRRASRTESLTRWEKAIGGRPSAELIDRVRASHGLPPRIDDSAA' A
#
# COMPACT_ATOMS: atom_id res chain seq x y z
N MET A 1 -8.69 4.18 17.78
CA MET A 1 -8.25 3.16 16.82
C MET A 1 -7.79 1.97 17.63
N THR A 2 -8.32 0.78 17.36
CA THR A 2 -7.98 -0.43 18.11
C THR A 2 -7.33 -1.40 17.13
N VAL A 3 -6.20 -1.97 17.53
CA VAL A 3 -5.49 -2.97 16.72
C VAL A 3 -6.09 -4.35 17.06
N PRO A 4 -6.45 -5.17 16.07
CA PRO A 4 -6.85 -6.56 16.31
C PRO A 4 -5.78 -7.34 17.08
N GLU A 5 -6.19 -8.22 17.99
CA GLU A 5 -5.27 -8.94 18.89
C GLU A 5 -4.26 -9.82 18.15
N ASP A 6 -4.67 -10.44 17.05
CA ASP A 6 -3.82 -11.23 16.16
C ASP A 6 -2.72 -10.38 15.49
N VAL A 7 -3.06 -9.15 15.10
CA VAL A 7 -2.11 -8.19 14.53
C VAL A 7 -1.14 -7.71 15.61
N ALA A 8 -1.62 -7.43 16.81
CA ALA A 8 -0.77 -7.04 17.95
C ALA A 8 0.24 -8.15 18.30
N ALA A 9 -0.23 -9.40 18.41
CA ALA A 9 0.62 -10.56 18.70
C ALA A 9 1.70 -10.77 17.61
N THR A 10 1.36 -10.54 16.35
CA THR A 10 2.32 -10.62 15.24
C THR A 10 3.40 -9.54 15.34
N LEU A 11 3.02 -8.31 15.66
CA LEU A 11 3.95 -7.20 15.81
C LEU A 11 4.89 -7.42 17.01
N ASP A 12 4.37 -7.95 18.11
CA ASP A 12 5.17 -8.32 19.27
C ASP A 12 6.16 -9.45 18.94
N GLN A 13 5.72 -10.47 18.20
CA GLN A 13 6.60 -11.53 17.72
C GLN A 13 7.72 -10.98 16.83
N TRP A 14 7.42 -10.01 15.97
CA TRP A 14 8.43 -9.38 15.10
C TRP A 14 9.48 -8.60 15.90
N VAL A 15 9.10 -7.97 17.01
CA VAL A 15 10.07 -7.37 17.93
C VAL A 15 10.94 -8.45 18.58
N GLN A 16 10.32 -9.50 19.12
CA GLN A 16 11.03 -10.58 19.81
C GLN A 16 12.02 -11.33 18.89
N THR A 17 11.67 -11.48 17.63
CA THR A 17 12.50 -12.15 16.61
C THR A 17 13.50 -11.20 15.93
N GLY A 18 13.49 -9.91 16.27
CA GLY A 18 14.40 -8.90 15.71
C GLY A 18 14.08 -8.48 14.28
N VAL A 19 12.89 -8.81 13.76
CA VAL A 19 12.41 -8.35 12.45
C VAL A 19 12.22 -6.84 12.44
N ILE A 20 11.73 -6.28 13.55
CA ILE A 20 11.63 -4.85 13.78
C ILE A 20 12.19 -4.49 15.15
N GLU A 21 12.79 -3.32 15.27
CA GLU A 21 13.34 -2.84 16.55
C GLU A 21 12.24 -2.35 17.50
N SER A 22 11.18 -1.76 16.95
CA SER A 22 10.08 -1.18 17.73
C SER A 22 8.79 -1.15 16.91
N VAL A 23 7.68 -1.56 17.54
CA VAL A 23 6.34 -1.50 16.93
C VAL A 23 5.98 -0.05 16.56
N SER A 24 6.19 0.89 17.48
CA SER A 24 5.82 2.30 17.26
C SER A 24 6.60 2.92 16.10
N GLN A 25 7.91 2.65 16.03
CA GLN A 25 8.75 3.12 14.94
C GLN A 25 8.32 2.50 13.61
N PHE A 26 8.09 1.19 13.59
CA PHE A 26 7.62 0.48 12.40
C PHE A 26 6.28 1.03 11.88
N VAL A 27 5.32 1.29 12.77
CA VAL A 27 4.02 1.85 12.41
C VAL A 27 4.18 3.28 11.88
N ALA A 28 4.96 4.13 12.56
CA ALA A 28 5.21 5.50 12.12
C ALA A 28 5.86 5.56 10.74
N ASP A 29 6.87 4.71 10.49
CA ASP A 29 7.52 4.54 9.20
C ASP A 29 6.54 4.11 8.11
N THR A 30 5.72 3.09 8.41
CA THR A 30 4.76 2.54 7.45
C THR A 30 3.71 3.56 7.07
N VAL A 31 3.19 4.31 8.06
CA VAL A 31 2.24 5.41 7.83
C VAL A 31 2.89 6.51 6.99
N THR A 32 4.12 6.89 7.31
CA THR A 32 4.86 7.92 6.56
C THR A 32 5.09 7.50 5.10
N ARG A 33 5.53 6.26 4.86
CA ARG A 33 5.71 5.71 3.51
C ARG A 33 4.39 5.68 2.74
N ARG A 34 3.29 5.31 3.40
CA ARG A 34 1.96 5.32 2.78
C ARG A 34 1.53 6.74 2.42
N ALA A 35 1.70 7.71 3.32
CA ALA A 35 1.38 9.11 3.06
C ALA A 35 2.21 9.68 1.90
N SER A 36 3.52 9.46 1.91
CA SER A 36 4.44 9.89 0.85
C SER A 36 4.10 9.26 -0.51
N ARG A 37 3.72 7.98 -0.54
CA ARG A 37 3.26 7.31 -1.76
C ARG A 37 1.98 7.95 -2.30
N THR A 38 0.99 8.19 -1.45
CA THR A 38 -0.26 8.84 -1.84
C THR A 38 -0.02 10.24 -2.41
N GLU A 39 0.84 11.02 -1.75
CA GLU A 39 1.21 12.35 -2.23
C GLU A 39 1.93 12.28 -3.59
N SER A 40 2.88 11.36 -3.72
CA SER A 40 3.63 11.16 -4.97
C SER A 40 2.71 10.77 -6.12
N LEU A 41 1.76 9.86 -5.88
CA LEU A 41 0.76 9.48 -6.88
C LEU A 41 -0.12 10.67 -7.27
N THR A 42 -0.57 11.46 -6.29
CA THR A 42 -1.37 12.67 -6.55
C THR A 42 -0.59 13.67 -7.41
N ARG A 43 0.72 13.87 -7.14
CA ARG A 43 1.59 14.74 -7.95
C ARG A 43 1.72 14.22 -9.38
N TRP A 44 1.90 12.90 -9.56
CA TRP A 44 1.94 12.28 -10.88
C TRP A 44 0.63 12.44 -11.63
N GLU A 45 -0.51 12.15 -11.00
CA GLU A 45 -1.84 12.32 -11.60
C GLU A 45 -2.07 13.77 -12.04
N LYS A 46 -1.66 14.75 -11.24
CA LYS A 46 -1.70 16.17 -11.64
C LYS A 46 -0.81 16.46 -12.85
N ALA A 47 0.42 15.93 -12.87
CA ALA A 47 1.38 16.17 -13.95
C ALA A 47 0.95 15.58 -15.29
N ILE A 48 0.28 14.42 -15.28
CA ILE A 48 -0.18 13.72 -16.49
C ILE A 48 -1.63 14.07 -16.88
N GLY A 49 -2.28 14.99 -16.16
CA GLY A 49 -3.63 15.48 -16.48
C GLY A 49 -4.78 14.62 -15.95
N GLY A 50 -4.52 13.72 -15.00
CA GLY A 50 -5.53 12.90 -14.33
C GLY A 50 -5.03 11.51 -13.97
N ARG A 51 -5.93 10.70 -13.42
CA ARG A 51 -5.65 9.28 -13.16
C ARG A 51 -5.62 8.50 -14.49
N PRO A 52 -4.62 7.62 -14.72
CA PRO A 52 -4.61 6.75 -15.88
C PRO A 52 -5.88 5.89 -15.99
N SER A 53 -6.34 5.60 -17.21
CA SER A 53 -7.50 4.73 -17.43
C SER A 53 -7.26 3.32 -16.91
N ALA A 54 -8.33 2.61 -16.54
CA ALA A 54 -8.27 1.22 -16.08
C ALA A 54 -7.60 0.32 -17.14
N GLU A 55 -7.96 0.49 -18.42
CA GLU A 55 -7.36 -0.25 -19.53
C GLU A 55 -5.84 -0.04 -19.64
N LEU A 56 -5.36 1.19 -19.45
CA LEU A 56 -3.92 1.47 -19.50
C LEU A 56 -3.20 0.82 -18.31
N ILE A 57 -3.81 0.86 -17.14
CA ILE A 57 -3.28 0.19 -15.95
C ILE A 57 -3.20 -1.32 -16.17
N ASP A 58 -4.26 -1.94 -16.71
CA ASP A 58 -4.29 -3.39 -16.95
C ASP A 58 -3.32 -3.83 -18.04
N ARG A 59 -3.13 -3.00 -19.08
CA ARG A 59 -2.08 -3.22 -20.10
C ARG A 59 -0.68 -3.24 -19.49
N VAL A 60 -0.38 -2.29 -18.60
CA VAL A 60 0.91 -2.25 -17.89
C VAL A 60 1.04 -3.45 -16.94
N ARG A 61 -0.04 -3.81 -16.22
CA ARG A 61 -0.05 -5.02 -15.37
C ARG A 61 0.28 -6.28 -16.17
N ALA A 62 -0.33 -6.45 -17.34
CA ALA A 62 -0.04 -7.56 -18.25
C ALA A 62 1.43 -7.58 -18.69
N SER A 63 2.04 -6.42 -18.99
CA SER A 63 3.48 -6.34 -19.31
C SER A 63 4.41 -6.74 -18.15
N HIS A 64 3.91 -6.69 -16.92
CA HIS A 64 4.60 -7.15 -15.71
C HIS A 64 4.18 -8.56 -15.27
N GLY A 65 3.40 -9.29 -16.09
CA GLY A 65 2.90 -10.63 -15.76
C GLY A 65 1.86 -10.64 -14.63
N LEU A 66 1.27 -9.49 -14.31
CA LEU A 66 0.23 -9.37 -13.29
C LEU A 66 -1.16 -9.55 -13.92
N PRO A 67 -2.08 -10.26 -13.24
CA PRO A 67 -3.45 -10.39 -13.72
C PRO A 67 -4.14 -9.02 -13.78
N PRO A 68 -5.14 -8.83 -14.65
CA PRO A 68 -5.94 -7.60 -14.69
C PRO A 68 -6.60 -7.34 -13.33
N ARG A 69 -6.92 -6.08 -13.04
CA ARG A 69 -7.69 -5.75 -11.84
C ARG A 69 -9.09 -6.36 -11.99
N ILE A 70 -9.56 -7.07 -10.97
CA ILE A 70 -10.96 -7.50 -10.92
C ILE A 70 -11.76 -6.22 -10.64
N ASP A 71 -12.67 -5.89 -11.54
CA ASP A 71 -13.55 -4.72 -11.42
C ASP A 71 -14.55 -4.96 -10.27
N ASP A 72 -14.40 -4.24 -9.16
CA ASP A 72 -15.44 -4.17 -8.10
C ASP A 72 -16.55 -3.16 -8.46
N SER A 73 -16.66 -2.74 -9.72
CA SER A 73 -17.67 -1.78 -10.20
C SER A 73 -19.05 -2.41 -10.46
N ALA A 74 -19.27 -3.65 -10.02
CA ALA A 74 -20.54 -4.39 -10.14
C ALA A 74 -21.23 -4.70 -8.80
N ALA A 75 -21.03 -3.88 -7.76
CA ALA A 75 -21.74 -3.96 -6.48
C ALA A 75 -22.30 -2.60 -6.04
#